data_AF-A0A7S2GMW5-F1
#
_entry.id   AF-A0A7S2GMW5-F1
#
_cell.length_a   1.000
_cell.length_b   1.000
_cell.length_c   1.000
_cell.angle_alpha   90.00
_cell.angle_beta   90.00
_cell.angle_gamma   90.00
#
_symmetry.space_group_name_H-M   'P 1'
#
loop_
_entity.id
_entity.type
_entity.pdbx_description
1 polymer ?
#
loop_
_entity_poly.entity_id
_entity_poly.type
_entity_poly.pdbx_seq_one_letter_code
_entity_poly.pdbx_strand_id
1 'polypeptide(L)'
;KKEAAEDSTLYGWLLLFCVCGYMASFAIGWGGVPWVYPSEIFPMNVKEKALSTSTFSQWTANFLIALIIPFQVKLMKPVGTFLFYAVCLAISCVLVYFLIPETAGRSLEEMDGLFGMRQARERVR
;
A
#
# COMPACT_ATOMS: atom_id res chain seq x y z
N LYS A 1 10.28 -36.57 -21.87
CA LYS A 1 11.44 -35.70 -21.46
C LYS A 1 11.41 -34.34 -22.16
N LYS A 2 11.04 -34.25 -23.46
CA LYS A 2 10.82 -32.96 -24.17
C LYS A 2 9.60 -32.19 -23.64
N GLU A 3 8.46 -32.86 -23.46
CA GLU A 3 7.23 -32.23 -22.91
C GLU A 3 7.46 -31.58 -21.53
N ALA A 4 8.11 -32.29 -20.60
CA ALA A 4 8.42 -31.74 -19.27
C ALA A 4 9.36 -30.51 -19.30
N ALA A 5 10.17 -30.34 -20.34
CA ALA A 5 11.05 -29.17 -20.51
C ALA A 5 10.30 -27.98 -21.14
N GLU A 6 9.32 -28.25 -21.99
CA GLU A 6 8.43 -27.25 -22.59
C GLU A 6 7.48 -26.68 -21.54
N ASP A 7 6.88 -27.54 -20.71
CA ASP A 7 6.00 -27.15 -19.60
C ASP A 7 6.72 -26.24 -18.59
N SER A 8 7.95 -26.60 -18.20
CA SER A 8 8.75 -25.79 -17.26
C SER A 8 9.17 -24.44 -17.84
N THR A 9 9.36 -24.35 -19.16
CA THR A 9 9.62 -23.08 -19.86
C THR A 9 8.37 -22.19 -19.90
N LEU A 10 7.19 -22.77 -20.17
CA LEU A 10 5.92 -22.04 -20.16
C LEU A 10 5.61 -21.46 -18.77
N TYR A 11 5.75 -22.26 -17.71
CA TYR A 11 5.55 -21.78 -16.33
C TYR A 11 6.53 -20.64 -15.98
N GLY A 12 7.78 -20.70 -16.46
CA GLY A 12 8.75 -19.63 -16.28
C GLY A 12 8.31 -18.31 -16.91
N TRP A 13 7.86 -18.33 -18.16
CA TRP A 13 7.35 -17.14 -18.84
C TRP A 13 6.08 -16.58 -18.17
N LEU A 14 5.16 -17.46 -17.78
CA LEU A 14 3.94 -17.04 -17.05
C LEU A 14 4.29 -16.33 -15.74
N LEU A 15 5.20 -16.89 -14.94
CA LEU A 15 5.66 -16.26 -13.70
C LEU A 15 6.31 -14.90 -13.95
N LEU A 16 7.13 -14.78 -15.01
CA LEU A 16 7.76 -13.51 -15.38
C LEU A 16 6.71 -12.44 -15.69
N PHE A 17 5.74 -12.74 -16.56
CA PHE A 17 4.68 -11.79 -16.90
C PHE A 17 3.87 -11.36 -15.66
N CYS A 18 3.53 -12.30 -14.78
CA CYS A 18 2.81 -12.01 -13.54
C CYS A 18 3.61 -11.09 -12.60
N VAL A 19 4.90 -11.38 -12.39
CA VAL A 19 5.76 -10.57 -11.51
C VAL A 19 5.98 -9.18 -12.11
N CYS A 20 6.26 -9.08 -13.40
CA CYS A 20 6.42 -7.79 -14.07
C CYS A 20 5.13 -6.95 -14.03
N GLY A 21 3.97 -7.58 -14.26
CA GLY A 21 2.67 -6.91 -14.15
C GLY A 21 2.38 -6.41 -12.73
N TYR A 22 2.70 -7.21 -11.72
CA TYR A 22 2.62 -6.80 -10.31
C TYR A 22 3.53 -5.61 -10.02
N MET A 23 4.80 -5.66 -10.45
CA MET A 23 5.77 -4.57 -10.24
C MET A 23 5.34 -3.27 -10.92
N ALA A 24 4.84 -3.34 -12.16
CA ALA A 24 4.33 -2.17 -12.88
C ALA A 24 3.14 -1.53 -12.16
N SER A 25 2.18 -2.35 -11.72
CA SER A 25 1.00 -1.88 -10.98
C SER A 25 1.39 -1.25 -9.65
N PHE A 26 2.33 -1.88 -8.93
CA PHE A 26 2.89 -1.35 -7.69
C PHE A 26 3.55 0.02 -7.93
N ALA A 27 4.38 0.14 -8.96
CA ALA A 27 5.09 1.39 -9.26
C ALA A 27 4.15 2.56 -9.57
N ILE A 28 3.04 2.32 -10.28
CA ILE A 28 2.06 3.35 -10.64
C ILE A 28 1.24 3.81 -9.43
N GLY A 29 0.85 2.88 -8.55
CA GLY A 29 0.02 3.18 -7.39
C GLY A 29 0.84 3.26 -6.09
N TRP A 30 1.06 2.11 -5.48
CA TRP A 30 1.59 1.99 -4.12
C TRP A 30 3.06 2.38 -3.96
N GLY A 31 3.80 2.53 -5.05
CA GLY A 31 5.22 2.87 -5.05
C GLY A 31 5.49 4.32 -4.64
N GLY A 32 4.64 5.25 -5.09
CA GLY A 32 4.79 6.68 -4.82
C GLY A 32 3.68 7.28 -3.96
N VAL A 33 2.42 6.91 -4.21
CA VAL A 33 1.25 7.57 -3.60
C VAL A 33 1.30 7.56 -2.07
N PRO A 34 1.62 6.45 -1.37
CA PRO A 34 1.66 6.43 0.09
C PRO A 34 2.75 7.30 0.73
N TRP A 35 3.77 7.71 -0.04
CA TRP A 35 4.82 8.61 0.43
C TRP A 35 4.46 10.09 0.24
N VAL A 36 3.65 10.37 -0.79
CA VAL A 36 3.20 11.73 -1.12
C VAL A 36 1.95 12.10 -0.33
N TYR A 37 0.96 11.19 -0.28
CA TYR A 37 -0.37 11.44 0.28
C TYR A 37 -0.35 11.96 1.74
N PRO A 38 0.44 11.40 2.68
CA PRO A 38 0.58 11.95 4.03
C PRO A 38 1.02 13.41 4.05
N SER A 39 1.87 13.82 3.11
CA SER A 39 2.38 15.20 3.04
C SER A 39 1.33 16.22 2.59
N GLU A 40 0.28 15.75 1.91
CA GLU A 40 -0.84 16.54 1.40
C GLU A 40 -1.97 16.66 2.42
N ILE A 41 -2.24 15.59 3.19
CA ILE A 41 -3.37 15.57 4.14
C ILE A 41 -3.10 16.23 5.49
N PHE A 42 -1.83 16.25 5.94
CA PHE A 42 -1.52 16.76 7.27
C PHE A 42 -1.29 18.28 7.28
N PRO A 43 -1.90 19.01 8.23
CA PRO A 43 -1.71 20.46 8.33
C PRO A 43 -0.28 20.80 8.81
N MET A 44 0.22 21.95 8.37
CA MET A 44 1.62 22.37 8.56
C MET A 44 2.12 22.32 10.02
N ASN A 45 1.24 22.60 10.99
CA ASN A 45 1.58 22.64 12.41
C ASN A 45 1.90 21.28 13.04
N VAL A 46 1.45 20.16 12.43
CA VAL A 46 1.70 18.80 12.93
C VAL A 46 2.36 17.89 11.89
N LYS A 47 2.59 18.41 10.68
CA LYS A 47 3.07 17.65 9.52
C LYS A 47 4.30 16.81 9.84
N GLU A 48 5.34 17.39 10.43
CA GLU A 48 6.58 16.67 10.76
C GLU A 48 6.37 15.49 11.73
N LYS A 49 5.52 15.67 12.75
CA LYS A 49 5.20 14.60 13.71
C LYS A 49 4.37 13.51 13.06
N ALA A 50 3.42 13.88 12.20
CA ALA A 50 2.56 12.95 11.51
C ALA A 50 3.33 12.12 10.46
N LEU A 51 4.23 12.76 9.71
CA LEU A 51 5.09 12.10 8.73
C LEU A 51 6.09 11.14 9.38
N SER A 52 6.73 11.55 10.48
CA SER A 52 7.66 10.66 11.22
C SER A 52 6.94 9.46 11.81
N THR A 53 5.75 9.65 12.38
CA THR A 53 4.91 8.54 12.88
C THR A 53 4.48 7.61 11.76
N SER A 54 4.02 8.15 10.62
CA SER A 54 3.62 7.36 9.44
C SER A 54 4.77 6.50 8.92
N THR A 55 5.96 7.10 8.82
CA THR A 55 7.18 6.41 8.37
C THR A 55 7.58 5.32 9.36
N PHE A 56 7.54 5.61 10.67
CA PHE A 56 7.82 4.62 11.70
C PHE A 56 6.85 3.43 11.67
N SER A 57 5.55 3.69 11.54
CA SER A 57 4.53 2.65 11.39
C SER A 57 4.78 1.78 10.15
N GLN A 58 5.12 2.39 9.01
CA GLN A 58 5.46 1.69 7.77
C GLN A 58 6.66 0.76 7.95
N TRP A 59 7.76 1.25 8.53
CA TRP A 59 8.95 0.43 8.77
C TRP A 59 8.71 -0.67 9.80
N THR A 60 7.89 -0.40 10.81
CA THR A 60 7.48 -1.41 11.80
C THR A 60 6.67 -2.53 11.12
N ALA A 61 5.71 -2.18 10.27
CA ALA A 61 4.95 -3.17 9.49
C ALA A 61 5.86 -4.01 8.58
N ASN A 62 6.81 -3.36 7.88
CA ASN A 62 7.81 -4.06 7.06
C ASN A 62 8.64 -5.05 7.87
N PHE A 63 9.11 -4.62 9.06
CA PHE A 63 9.88 -5.49 9.96
C PHE A 63 9.06 -6.70 10.41
N LEU A 64 7.81 -6.49 10.85
CA LEU A 64 6.92 -7.58 11.28
C LEU A 64 6.64 -8.56 10.15
N ILE A 65 6.34 -8.07 8.95
CA ILE A 65 6.12 -8.93 7.78
C ILE A 65 7.37 -9.76 7.47
N ALA A 66 8.56 -9.14 7.48
CA ALA A 66 9.81 -9.85 7.23
C ALA A 66 10.07 -10.98 8.25
N LEU A 67 9.67 -10.78 9.51
CA LEU A 67 9.75 -11.82 10.54
C LEU A 67 8.70 -12.93 10.36
N ILE A 68 7.49 -12.59 9.94
CA ILE A 68 6.35 -13.54 9.87
C ILE A 68 6.41 -14.42 8.62
N ILE A 69 6.82 -13.87 7.47
CA ILE A 69 6.82 -14.56 6.17
C ILE A 69 7.46 -15.96 6.22
N PRO A 70 8.65 -16.19 6.82
CA PRO A 70 9.26 -17.51 6.87
C PRO A 70 8.40 -18.55 7.60
N PHE A 71 7.72 -18.15 8.67
CA PHE A 71 6.81 -19.03 9.42
C PHE A 71 5.51 -19.26 8.63
N GLN A 72 4.98 -18.21 8.01
CA GLN A 72 3.76 -18.28 7.21
C GLN A 72 3.94 -19.19 5.99
N VAL A 73 5.09 -19.13 5.30
CA VAL A 73 5.39 -20.01 4.16
C VAL A 73 5.52 -21.46 4.61
N LYS A 74 6.09 -21.74 5.78
CA LYS A 74 6.16 -23.10 6.34
C LYS A 74 4.77 -23.66 6.67
N LEU A 75 3.88 -22.83 7.19
CA LEU A 75 2.54 -23.24 7.61
C LEU A 75 1.57 -23.38 6.43
N MET A 76 1.54 -22.40 5.53
CA MET A 76 0.52 -22.28 4.47
C MET A 76 1.02 -22.69 3.08
N LYS A 77 2.32 -23.02 2.94
CA LYS A 77 3.03 -23.16 1.66
C LYS A 77 3.08 -21.84 0.88
N PRO A 78 3.98 -21.70 -0.12
CA PRO A 78 4.09 -20.46 -0.90
C PRO A 78 2.76 -20.00 -1.48
N VAL A 79 1.98 -20.91 -2.06
CA VAL A 79 0.68 -20.60 -2.67
C VAL A 79 -0.30 -19.98 -1.66
N GLY A 80 -0.39 -20.53 -0.45
CA GLY A 80 -1.27 -19.99 0.59
C GLY A 80 -0.80 -18.63 1.10
N THR A 81 0.51 -18.41 1.20
CA THR A 81 1.08 -17.11 1.55
C THR A 81 0.77 -16.06 0.49
N PHE A 82 0.96 -16.35 -0.80
CA PHE A 82 0.62 -15.43 -1.89
C PHE A 82 -0.87 -15.10 -1.92
N LEU A 83 -1.74 -16.09 -1.72
CA LEU A 83 -3.20 -15.87 -1.70
C LEU A 83 -3.62 -14.97 -0.52
N PHE A 84 -3.03 -15.16 0.65
CA PHE A 84 -3.27 -14.31 1.81
C PHE A 84 -2.96 -12.83 1.50
N TYR A 85 -1.78 -12.53 0.96
CA TYR A 85 -1.43 -11.17 0.61
C TYR A 85 -2.25 -10.61 -0.56
N ALA A 86 -2.66 -11.44 -1.51
CA ALA A 86 -3.58 -11.03 -2.58
C ALA A 86 -4.93 -10.58 -2.01
N VAL A 87 -5.48 -11.29 -1.02
CA VAL A 87 -6.71 -10.89 -0.32
C VAL A 87 -6.49 -9.60 0.46
N CYS A 88 -5.38 -9.45 1.18
CA CYS A 88 -5.05 -8.21 1.87
C CYS A 88 -4.97 -7.02 0.90
N LEU A 89 -4.34 -7.19 -0.26
CA LEU A 89 -4.27 -6.17 -1.30
C LEU A 89 -5.67 -5.83 -1.84
N ALA A 90 -6.53 -6.82 -2.07
CA ALA A 90 -7.90 -6.57 -2.52
C ALA A 90 -8.70 -5.76 -1.48
N ILE A 91 -8.58 -6.10 -0.19
CA ILE A 91 -9.20 -5.34 0.90
C ILE A 91 -8.65 -3.91 0.93
N SER A 92 -7.32 -3.74 0.83
CA SER A 92 -6.70 -2.42 0.78
C SER A 92 -7.21 -1.58 -0.40
N CYS A 93 -7.36 -2.15 -1.59
CA CYS A 93 -7.94 -1.46 -2.75
C CYS A 93 -9.36 -0.98 -2.49
N VAL A 94 -10.20 -1.82 -1.87
CA VAL A 94 -11.58 -1.45 -1.50
C VAL A 94 -11.58 -0.32 -0.47
N LEU A 95 -10.75 -0.42 0.57
CA LEU A 95 -10.66 0.63 1.59
C LEU A 95 -10.18 1.95 1.01
N VAL A 96 -9.17 1.93 0.12
CA VAL A 96 -8.69 3.13 -0.55
C VAL A 96 -9.81 3.76 -1.39
N TYR A 97 -10.53 2.97 -2.17
CA TYR A 97 -11.60 3.47 -3.02
C TYR A 97 -12.72 4.19 -2.25
N PHE A 98 -13.08 3.70 -1.05
CA PHE A 98 -14.19 4.26 -0.28
C PHE A 98 -13.80 5.28 0.79
N LEU A 99 -12.61 5.15 1.40
CA LEU A 99 -12.24 5.94 2.58
C LEU A 99 -11.24 7.05 2.28
N ILE A 100 -10.53 6.99 1.16
CA ILE A 100 -9.45 7.92 0.85
C ILE A 100 -9.97 8.93 -0.19
N PRO A 101 -10.21 10.19 0.21
CA PRO A 101 -10.65 11.22 -0.74
C PRO A 101 -9.51 11.61 -1.68
N GLU A 102 -9.87 12.05 -2.88
CA GLU A 102 -8.92 12.56 -3.86
C GLU A 102 -8.35 13.91 -3.42
N THR A 103 -7.02 14.04 -3.46
CA THR A 103 -6.27 15.22 -2.99
C THR A 103 -5.58 15.98 -4.13
N ALA A 104 -5.52 15.39 -5.33
CA ALA A 104 -4.88 16.00 -6.48
C ALA A 104 -5.55 17.34 -6.88
N GLY A 105 -4.72 18.37 -7.09
CA GLY A 105 -5.16 19.68 -7.55
C GLY A 105 -5.84 20.55 -6.49
N ARG A 106 -5.83 20.15 -5.21
CA ARG A 106 -6.35 20.94 -4.08
C ARG A 106 -5.24 21.72 -3.38
N SER A 107 -5.56 22.91 -2.87
CA SER A 107 -4.62 23.64 -2.02
C SER A 107 -4.58 23.04 -0.61
N LEU A 108 -3.46 23.19 0.10
CA LEU A 108 -3.34 22.73 1.49
C LEU A 108 -4.36 23.40 2.42
N GLU A 109 -4.86 24.60 2.10
CA GLU A 109 -5.89 25.27 2.89
C GLU A 109 -7.29 24.64 2.69
N GLU A 110 -7.55 24.05 1.52
CA GLU A 110 -8.81 23.35 1.22
C GLU A 110 -8.90 21.98 1.92
N MET A 111 -7.76 21.39 2.29
CA MET A 111 -7.67 20.10 2.98
C MET A 111 -8.35 20.13 4.36
N ASP A 112 -8.26 21.26 5.07
CA ASP A 112 -8.97 21.46 6.35
C ASP A 112 -10.50 21.40 6.17
N GLY A 113 -11.02 21.76 4.98
CA GLY A 113 -12.43 21.62 4.63
C GLY A 113 -12.80 20.19 4.22
N LEU A 114 -11.95 19.53 3.44
CA LEU A 114 -12.16 18.17 2.92
C LEU A 114 -12.24 17.12 4.04
N PHE A 115 -11.41 17.27 5.08
CA PHE A 115 -11.40 16.39 6.25
C PHE A 115 -12.24 16.91 7.43
N GLY A 116 -13.03 17.98 7.24
CA GLY A 116 -13.92 18.53 8.27
C GLY A 116 -13.21 19.23 9.45
N MET A 117 -11.90 19.46 9.36
CA MET A 117 -11.06 20.07 10.40
C MET A 117 -11.40 21.54 10.68
N ARG A 118 -12.00 22.26 9.70
CA ARG A 118 -12.43 23.65 9.87
C ARG A 118 -13.49 23.83 10.97
N GLN A 119 -14.47 22.92 11.06
CA GLN A 119 -15.53 22.97 12.08
C GLN A 119 -15.02 22.66 13.49
N ALA A 120 -13.99 21.80 13.62
CA ALA A 120 -13.37 21.49 14.90
C ALA A 120 -12.58 22.68 15.47
N ARG A 121 -11.88 23.42 14.60
CA ARG A 121 -11.07 24.58 15.00
C ARG A 121 -11.92 25.79 15.42
N GLU A 122 -13.08 25.99 14.80
CA GLU A 122 -14.03 27.05 15.15
C GLU A 122 -14.79 26.76 16.47
N ARG A 123 -14.94 25.50 16.88
CA ARG A 123 -15.57 25.13 18.16
C ARG A 123 -14.68 25.28 19.40
N VAL A 124 -13.36 25.37 19.21
CA VAL A 124 -12.37 25.47 20.30
C VAL A 124 -11.89 26.93 20.51
N ARG A 125 -12.26 27.84 19.61
CA ARG A 125 -12.10 29.30 19.78
C ARG A 125 -13.32 29.91 20.44
#